data_AF-A0A7Y4QIV2-F1
#
_entry.id   AF-A0A7Y4QIV2-F1
#
_cell.length_a   1.000
_cell.length_b   1.000
_cell.length_c   1.000
_cell.angle_alpha   90.00
_cell.angle_beta   90.00
_cell.angle_gamma   90.00
#
_symmetry.space_group_name_H-M   'P 1'
#
loop_
_entity.id
_entity.type
_entity.pdbx_description
1 polymer ?
#
loop_
_entity_poly.entity_id
_entity_poly.type
_entity_poly.pdbx_seq_one_letter_code
_entity_poly.pdbx_strand_id
1 'polypeptide(L)'
;MSTPSTENAIKLVCTNKECGKDFIVIPQEVTFYQQKKLPLPDHCPACRHRQRMALRSERQLYKRTCDKCKKQMVSVYPQEAPYLVYCTNCFWENIE
;
A
#
# COMPACT_ATOMS: atom_id res chain seq x y z
N MET A 1 8.37 12.51 38.19
CA MET A 1 7.99 12.94 36.83
C MET A 1 9.22 12.75 35.96
N SER A 2 9.42 11.54 35.46
CA SER A 2 10.66 11.15 34.78
C SER A 2 10.46 11.35 33.28
N THR A 3 11.17 12.31 32.71
CA THR A 3 11.29 12.51 31.26
C THR A 3 11.87 11.23 30.64
N PRO A 4 11.19 10.52 29.72
CA PRO A 4 11.82 9.45 28.99
C PRO A 4 12.72 10.07 27.93
N SER A 5 14.02 10.08 28.24
CA SER A 5 15.15 9.96 27.30
C SER A 5 14.89 10.38 25.84
N THR A 6 15.31 11.60 25.54
CA THR A 6 15.60 12.11 24.20
C THR A 6 16.78 11.33 23.59
N GLU A 7 16.61 10.10 23.11
CA GLU A 7 17.75 9.36 22.55
C GLU A 7 17.43 8.76 21.17
N ASN A 8 17.92 9.49 20.16
CA ASN A 8 18.17 9.11 18.77
C ASN A 8 16.98 9.12 17.80
N ALA A 9 16.34 10.29 17.66
CA ALA A 9 15.63 10.61 16.43
C ALA A 9 16.65 10.76 15.29
N ILE A 10 16.47 10.03 14.18
CA ILE A 10 17.39 10.07 13.03
C ILE A 10 16.78 10.98 11.97
N LYS A 11 17.54 11.99 11.54
CA LYS A 11 17.16 12.83 10.40
C LYS A 11 17.69 12.19 9.12
N LEU A 12 16.80 11.85 8.20
CA LEU A 12 17.10 11.27 6.89
C LEU A 12 16.65 12.21 5.78
N VAL A 13 17.23 12.03 4.59
CA VAL A 13 16.86 12.76 3.38
C VAL A 13 16.15 11.79 2.44
N CYS A 14 15.04 12.21 1.85
CA CYS A 14 14.30 11.40 0.89
C CYS A 14 15.10 11.20 -0.40
N THR A 15 15.40 9.96 -0.76
CA THR A 15 16.16 9.60 -1.98
C THR A 15 15.35 9.80 -3.27
N ASN A 16 14.04 10.03 -3.19
CA ASN A 16 13.20 10.29 -4.36
C ASN A 16 13.60 11.62 -5.03
N LYS A 17 14.02 11.54 -6.30
CA LYS A 17 14.48 12.67 -7.14
C LYS A 17 13.52 13.85 -7.20
N GLU A 18 12.21 13.60 -7.15
CA GLU A 18 11.19 14.64 -7.19
C GLU A 18 10.93 15.31 -5.83
N CYS A 19 11.31 14.65 -4.74
CA CYS A 19 10.97 15.09 -3.39
C CYS A 19 12.16 15.76 -2.70
N GLY A 20 13.27 15.05 -2.51
CA GLY A 20 14.47 15.56 -1.83
C GLY A 20 14.25 16.11 -0.40
N LYS A 21 13.08 15.89 0.22
CA LYS A 21 12.74 16.48 1.51
C LYS A 21 13.37 15.72 2.67
N ASP A 22 13.83 16.46 3.66
CA ASP A 22 14.22 15.92 4.95
C ASP A 22 13.01 15.34 5.69
N PHE A 23 13.22 14.25 6.42
CA PHE A 23 12.23 13.70 7.33
C PHE A 23 12.90 13.08 8.54
N ILE A 24 12.13 12.97 9.63
CA ILE A 24 12.62 12.46 10.91
C ILE A 24 12.02 11.08 11.12
N VAL A 25 12.86 10.12 11.51
CA VAL A 25 12.46 8.84 12.06
C VAL A 25 12.48 8.98 13.58
N ILE A 26 11.31 8.86 14.21
CA ILE A 26 11.19 9.03 15.67
C ILE A 26 11.85 7.84 16.39
N PRO A 27 12.31 8.00 17.65
CA PRO A 27 13.01 6.92 18.36
C PRO A 27 12.24 5.60 18.40
N GLN A 28 10.92 5.68 18.55
CA GLN A 28 10.03 4.51 18.55
C GLN A 28 10.07 3.74 17.21
N GLU A 29 10.15 4.46 16.09
CA GLU A 29 10.31 3.85 14.77
C GLU A 29 11.69 3.21 14.64
N VAL A 30 12.76 3.88 15.10
CA VAL A 30 14.13 3.31 15.07
C VAL A 30 14.20 1.99 15.83
N THR A 31 13.65 1.96 17.06
CA THR A 31 13.58 0.72 17.86
C THR A 31 12.78 -0.36 17.13
N PHE A 32 11.66 -0.01 16.50
CA PHE A 32 10.87 -0.95 15.71
C PHE A 32 11.67 -1.57 14.55
N TYR A 33 12.36 -0.74 13.76
CA TYR A 33 13.18 -1.20 12.63
C TYR A 33 14.32 -2.12 13.11
N GLN A 34 15.00 -1.78 14.21
CA GLN A 34 16.06 -2.61 14.80
C GLN A 34 15.53 -3.96 15.31
N GLN A 35 14.44 -3.97 16.08
CA GLN A 35 13.85 -5.19 16.62
C GLN A 35 13.37 -6.14 15.52
N LYS A 36 12.86 -5.59 14.42
CA LYS A 36 12.40 -6.36 13.26
C LYS A 36 13.52 -6.69 12.27
N LYS A 37 14.75 -6.26 12.52
CA LYS A 37 15.92 -6.40 11.61
C LYS A 37 15.60 -5.88 10.19
N LEU A 38 14.89 -4.76 10.12
CA LEU A 38 14.50 -4.10 8.89
C LEU A 38 15.38 -2.86 8.63
N PRO A 39 15.70 -2.55 7.36
CA PRO A 39 16.41 -1.32 7.04
C PRO A 39 15.51 -0.09 7.28
N LEU A 40 16.15 1.05 7.57
CA LEU A 40 15.47 2.34 7.65
C LEU A 40 14.90 2.72 6.27
N PRO A 41 13.84 3.55 6.24
CA PRO A 41 13.20 3.91 4.98
C PRO A 41 14.03 4.88 4.13
N ASP A 42 14.12 4.63 2.83
CA ASP A 42 14.78 5.53 1.87
C ASP A 42 13.90 6.72 1.47
N HIS A 43 12.58 6.57 1.60
CA HIS A 43 11.57 7.53 1.16
C HIS A 43 10.86 8.16 2.35
N CYS A 44 10.59 9.47 2.25
CA CYS A 44 9.81 10.18 3.27
C CYS A 44 8.39 9.59 3.39
N PRO A 45 7.68 9.81 4.52
CA PRO A 45 6.34 9.27 4.75
C PRO A 45 5.35 9.59 3.61
N ALA A 46 5.40 10.80 3.05
CA ALA A 46 4.53 11.20 1.95
C ALA A 46 4.83 10.44 0.64
N CYS A 47 6.11 10.21 0.31
CA CYS A 47 6.49 9.42 -0.87
C CYS A 47 6.10 7.95 -0.71
N ARG A 48 6.34 7.35 0.47
CA ARG A 48 5.88 5.99 0.78
C ARG A 48 4.36 5.87 0.69
N HIS A 49 3.64 6.87 1.20
CA HIS A 49 2.18 6.91 1.09
C HIS A 49 1.73 6.97 -0.36
N ARG A 50 2.32 7.86 -1.18
CA ARG A 50 2.03 7.98 -2.62
C ARG A 50 2.24 6.66 -3.35
N GLN A 51 3.37 5.99 -3.12
CA GLN A 51 3.66 4.68 -3.70
C GLN A 51 2.61 3.63 -3.30
N ARG A 52 2.25 3.57 -2.01
CA ARG A 52 1.16 2.67 -1.55
C ARG A 52 -0.18 3.00 -2.21
N MET A 53 -0.48 4.27 -2.45
CA MET A 53 -1.71 4.67 -3.12
C MET A 53 -1.70 4.29 -4.61
N ALA A 54 -0.54 4.35 -5.27
CA ALA A 54 -0.39 3.96 -6.67
C ALA A 54 -0.59 2.45 -6.92
N LEU A 55 -0.37 1.62 -5.89
CA LEU A 55 -0.64 0.16 -5.96
C LEU A 55 -2.12 -0.19 -5.79
N ARG A 56 -2.97 0.76 -5.38
CA ARG A 56 -4.40 0.50 -5.27
C ARG A 56 -5.01 0.45 -6.67
N SER A 57 -5.95 -0.47 -6.87
CA SER A 57 -6.79 -0.48 -8.06
C SER A 57 -7.39 0.90 -8.28
N GLU A 58 -7.54 1.26 -9.55
CA GLU A 58 -8.18 2.51 -9.94
C GLU A 58 -9.52 2.65 -9.23
N ARG A 59 -9.87 3.88 -8.85
CA ARG A 59 -11.18 4.19 -8.25
C ARG A 59 -12.30 4.21 -9.30
N GLN A 60 -12.12 3.47 -10.40
CA GLN A 60 -13.06 3.36 -11.48
C GLN A 60 -13.78 2.01 -11.38
N LEU A 61 -15.10 2.08 -11.49
CA LEU A 61 -15.95 0.90 -11.53
C LEU A 61 -16.37 0.67 -12.97
N TYR A 62 -16.16 -0.55 -13.45
CA TYR A 62 -16.48 -1.00 -14.79
C TYR A 62 -17.71 -1.89 -14.76
N LYS A 63 -18.61 -1.69 -15.73
CA LYS A 63 -19.65 -2.67 -16.04
C LYS A 63 -18.97 -3.82 -16.78
N ARG A 64 -18.96 -5.02 -16.19
CA ARG A 64 -18.30 -6.22 -16.71
C ARG A 64 -19.25 -7.41 -16.64
N THR A 65 -19.03 -8.41 -17.49
CA THR A 65 -19.69 -9.71 -17.39
C THR A 65 -18.85 -10.68 -16.56
N CYS A 66 -19.51 -11.46 -15.69
CA CYS A 66 -18.85 -12.53 -14.93
C CYS A 66 -18.28 -13.58 -15.88
N ASP A 67 -17.03 -14.00 -15.70
CA ASP A 67 -16.39 -14.94 -16.63
C ASP A 67 -17.02 -16.33 -16.60
N LYS A 68 -17.61 -16.74 -15.46
CA LYS A 68 -18.29 -18.03 -15.27
C LYS A 68 -19.75 -18.01 -15.74
N CYS A 69 -20.61 -17.23 -15.08
CA CYS A 69 -22.06 -17.26 -15.32
C CYS A 69 -22.58 -16.20 -16.30
N LYS A 70 -21.69 -15.35 -16.86
CA LYS A 70 -22.00 -14.29 -17.85
C LYS A 70 -23.01 -13.22 -17.39
N LYS A 71 -23.39 -13.20 -16.11
CA LYS A 71 -24.23 -12.14 -15.54
C LYS A 71 -23.51 -10.79 -15.53
N GLN A 72 -24.26 -9.71 -15.73
CA GLN A 72 -23.73 -8.35 -15.58
C GLN A 72 -23.39 -8.08 -14.11
N MET A 73 -22.25 -7.46 -13.88
CA MET A 73 -21.78 -7.06 -12.57
C MET A 73 -20.94 -5.78 -12.68
N VAL A 74 -20.62 -5.23 -11.52
CA VAL A 74 -19.71 -4.09 -11.39
C VAL A 74 -18.42 -4.59 -10.77
N SER A 75 -17.28 -4.25 -11.37
CA SER A 75 -15.95 -4.62 -10.87
C SER A 75 -14.97 -3.45 -10.99
N VAL A 76 -13.94 -3.45 -10.14
CA VAL A 76 -12.78 -2.55 -10.27
C VAL A 76 -11.85 -2.96 -11.43
N TYR A 77 -12.04 -4.18 -11.96
CA TYR A 77 -11.27 -4.68 -13.08
C TYR A 77 -12.00 -4.42 -14.40
N PRO A 78 -11.34 -3.82 -15.41
CA PRO A 78 -11.90 -3.65 -16.74
C PRO A 78 -12.12 -5.00 -17.43
N GLN A 79 -12.87 -5.02 -18.54
CA GLN A 79 -13.16 -6.25 -19.28
C GLN A 79 -11.88 -6.86 -19.89
N GLU A 80 -10.92 -6.01 -20.25
CA GLU A 80 -9.63 -6.33 -20.86
C GLU A 80 -8.60 -6.84 -19.85
N ALA A 81 -8.90 -6.79 -18.54
CA ALA A 81 -7.98 -7.25 -17.52
C ALA A 81 -7.62 -8.73 -17.73
N PRO A 82 -6.34 -9.13 -17.59
CA PRO A 82 -5.88 -10.49 -17.86
C PRO A 82 -6.31 -11.53 -16.81
N TYR A 83 -7.11 -11.12 -15.83
CA TYR A 83 -7.53 -11.94 -14.69
C TYR A 83 -8.96 -12.46 -14.87
N LEU A 84 -9.22 -13.66 -14.33
CA LEU A 84 -10.57 -14.17 -14.18
C LEU A 84 -11.28 -13.41 -13.05
N VAL A 85 -12.43 -12.84 -13.37
CA VAL A 85 -13.24 -12.04 -12.45
C VAL A 85 -14.63 -12.66 -12.39
N TYR A 86 -14.98 -13.12 -11.19
CA TYR A 86 -16.27 -13.72 -10.89
C TYR A 86 -17.18 -12.74 -10.16
N CYS A 87 -18.48 -12.91 -10.35
CA CYS A 87 -19.46 -12.28 -9.46
C CYS A 87 -19.41 -12.92 -8.08
N THR A 88 -19.99 -12.27 -7.07
CA THR A 88 -19.92 -12.71 -5.67
C THR A 88 -20.33 -14.18 -5.50
N ASN A 89 -21.43 -14.61 -6.12
CA ASN A 89 -21.90 -16.01 -6.01
C ASN A 89 -20.91 -16.99 -6.64
N CYS A 90 -20.45 -16.72 -7.86
CA CYS A 90 -19.49 -17.58 -8.54
C CYS A 90 -18.12 -17.57 -7.85
N PHE A 91 -17.72 -16.48 -7.19
CA PHE A 91 -16.51 -16.44 -6.39
C PHE A 91 -16.59 -17.47 -5.27
N TRP A 92 -17.64 -17.44 -4.44
CA TRP A 92 -17.82 -18.37 -3.32
C TRP A 92 -17.92 -19.84 -3.74
N GLU A 93 -18.53 -20.13 -4.89
CA GLU A 93 -18.59 -21.49 -5.44
C GLU A 93 -17.23 -22.05 -5.90
N ASN A 94 -16.20 -21.21 -6.08
CA ASN A 94 -14.89 -21.62 -6.60
C ASN A 94 -13.75 -21.43 -5.58
N ILE A 95 -14.06 -21.22 -4.29
CA ILE A 95 -13.07 -21.04 -3.22
C ILE A 95 -12.72 -22.37 -2.51
N GLU A 96 -13.24 -23.50 -2.99
CA GLU A 96 -12.87 -24.83 -2.50
C GLU A 96 -11.57 -25.36 -3.13
#